data_AF-E5BEW4-F1
#
_entry.id   AF-E5BEW4-F1
#
_cell.length_a   1.000
_cell.length_b   1.000
_cell.length_c   1.000
_cell.angle_alpha   90.00
_cell.angle_beta   90.00
_cell.angle_gamma   90.00
#
_symmetry.space_group_name_H-M   'P 1'
#
loop_
_entity.id
_entity.type
_entity.pdbx_description
1 polymer ?
#
loop_
_entity_poly.entity_id
_entity_poly.type
_entity_poly.pdbx_seq_one_letter_code
_entity_poly.pdbx_strand_id
1 'polypeptide(L)'
;MSTKCLILKFEKGKFQGITCQYDGYLENVGMKLLNGFNSNKKLNELIELGNISSLGNGIKDTVSYEEDGYVFSHIREIEEFTGNPDYVYVRFLDGWYFTNNVRKCRSTLEKLTKKTIKERM
;
A
#
# COMPACT_ATOMS: atom_id res chain seq x y z
N MET A 1 0.27 10.14 -18.89
CA MET A 1 -0.32 10.68 -17.65
C MET A 1 0.22 9.81 -16.52
N SER A 2 0.83 10.40 -15.50
CA SER A 2 1.38 9.63 -14.38
C SER A 2 0.27 9.33 -13.39
N THR A 3 0.04 8.07 -13.07
CA THR A 3 -0.97 7.66 -12.08
C THR A 3 -0.26 7.26 -10.80
N LYS A 4 -0.54 8.01 -9.73
CA LYS A 4 0.10 7.83 -8.44
C LYS A 4 -0.68 6.83 -7.61
N CYS A 5 0.01 6.01 -6.84
CA CYS A 5 -0.64 5.17 -5.86
C CYS A 5 0.12 5.09 -4.54
N LEU A 6 -0.60 4.70 -3.50
CA LEU A 6 -0.07 4.43 -2.16
C LEU A 6 -0.17 2.93 -1.91
N ILE A 7 0.94 2.31 -1.53
CA ILE A 7 1.02 0.86 -1.27
C ILE A 7 1.26 0.69 0.22
N LEU A 8 0.29 0.10 0.93
CA LEU A 8 0.30 -0.05 2.38
C LEU A 8 0.25 -1.51 2.80
N LYS A 9 0.84 -1.79 3.95
CA LYS A 9 0.69 -3.02 4.73
C LYS A 9 0.10 -2.67 6.09
N PHE A 10 -0.95 -3.37 6.51
CA PHE A 10 -1.48 -3.23 7.86
C PHE A 10 -0.90 -4.30 8.78
N GLU A 11 -0.17 -3.87 9.81
CA GLU A 11 0.47 -4.75 10.78
C GLU A 11 0.59 -4.07 12.15
N LYS A 12 0.34 -4.83 13.24
CA LYS A 12 0.47 -4.35 14.63
C LYS A 12 -0.30 -3.03 14.89
N GLY A 13 -1.47 -2.88 14.27
CA GLY A 13 -2.33 -1.71 14.45
C GLY A 13 -1.89 -0.46 13.66
N LYS A 14 -0.86 -0.55 12.81
CA LYS A 14 -0.38 0.56 11.99
C LYS A 14 -0.38 0.19 10.51
N PHE A 15 -0.51 1.19 9.65
CA PHE A 15 -0.26 1.07 8.22
C PHE A 15 1.15 1.53 7.93
N GLN A 16 1.94 0.73 7.23
CA GLN A 16 3.28 1.08 6.79
C GLN A 16 3.33 0.97 5.27
N GLY A 17 3.95 1.90 4.58
CA GLY A 17 3.92 1.85 3.13
C GLY A 17 4.69 2.94 2.42
N ILE A 18 4.55 2.95 1.10
CA ILE A 18 5.34 3.78 0.20
C ILE A 18 4.44 4.33 -0.90
N THR A 19 4.86 5.40 -1.56
CA THR A 19 4.20 5.88 -2.79
C THR A 19 4.85 5.30 -4.03
N CYS A 20 4.07 5.15 -5.10
CA CYS A 20 4.54 4.86 -6.44
C CYS A 20 4.02 5.94 -7.39
N GLN A 21 4.92 6.57 -8.14
CA GLN A 21 4.58 7.75 -8.95
C GLN A 21 4.03 7.41 -10.35
N TYR A 22 4.43 6.28 -10.93
CA TYR A 22 4.09 5.90 -12.30
C TYR A 22 3.26 4.61 -12.37
N ASP A 23 2.27 4.64 -13.27
CA ASP A 23 1.50 3.48 -13.71
C ASP A 23 0.82 2.69 -12.57
N GLY A 24 0.27 3.43 -11.60
CA GLY A 24 -0.42 2.93 -10.40
C GLY A 24 -1.73 2.19 -10.63
N TYR A 25 -2.11 1.92 -11.89
CA TYR A 25 -3.35 1.24 -12.25
C TYR A 25 -3.38 -0.22 -11.79
N LEU A 26 -4.59 -0.78 -11.68
CA LEU A 26 -4.83 -2.13 -11.20
C LEU A 26 -4.17 -3.18 -12.11
N GLU A 27 -4.26 -2.97 -13.42
CA GLU A 27 -3.72 -3.85 -14.46
C GLU A 27 -2.19 -3.97 -14.40
N ASN A 28 -1.52 -2.97 -13.82
CA ASN A 28 -0.08 -2.95 -13.68
C ASN A 28 0.38 -3.16 -12.23
N VAL A 29 0.29 -2.11 -11.39
CA VAL A 29 0.73 -2.19 -10.00
C VAL A 29 -0.08 -3.22 -9.22
N GLY A 30 -1.40 -3.28 -9.41
CA GLY A 30 -2.24 -4.28 -8.75
C GLY A 30 -1.82 -5.71 -9.07
N MET A 31 -1.60 -6.02 -10.35
CA MET A 31 -1.14 -7.34 -10.79
C MET A 31 0.26 -7.68 -10.27
N LYS A 32 1.20 -6.72 -10.28
CA LYS A 32 2.54 -6.91 -9.72
C LYS A 32 2.51 -7.15 -8.22
N LEU A 33 1.65 -6.45 -7.48
CA LEU A 33 1.48 -6.67 -6.04
C LEU A 33 0.89 -8.06 -5.76
N LEU A 34 -0.11 -8.47 -6.53
CA LEU A 34 -0.78 -9.76 -6.37
C LEU A 34 0.16 -10.94 -6.68
N ASN A 35 0.95 -10.85 -7.74
CA ASN A 35 1.81 -11.93 -8.22
C ASN A 35 3.21 -11.91 -7.60
N GLY A 36 3.77 -10.72 -7.43
CA GLY A 36 5.17 -10.49 -7.04
C GLY A 36 5.37 -10.24 -5.56
N PHE A 37 4.45 -9.52 -4.89
CA PHE A 37 4.62 -9.00 -3.54
C PHE A 37 3.57 -9.50 -2.53
N ASN A 38 3.08 -10.73 -2.70
CA ASN A 38 2.02 -11.30 -1.84
C ASN A 38 2.51 -11.83 -0.48
N SER A 39 3.83 -12.03 -0.31
CA SER A 39 4.42 -12.47 0.95
C SER A 39 4.86 -11.28 1.81
N ASN A 40 4.69 -11.38 3.13
CA ASN A 40 5.18 -10.37 4.08
C ASN A 40 6.67 -10.02 3.88
N LYS A 41 7.51 -11.02 3.57
CA LYS A 41 8.94 -10.82 3.33
C LYS A 41 9.19 -9.84 2.18
N LYS A 42 8.69 -10.16 0.98
CA LYS A 42 8.85 -9.31 -0.20
C LYS A 42 8.20 -7.94 -0.05
N LEU A 43 7.05 -7.86 0.62
CA LEU A 43 6.39 -6.58 0.86
C LEU A 43 7.20 -5.72 1.84
N ASN A 44 7.80 -6.31 2.87
CA ASN A 44 8.71 -5.58 3.76
C ASN A 44 9.94 -5.09 3.01
N GLU A 45 10.58 -5.93 2.20
CA GLU A 45 11.71 -5.54 1.35
C GLU A 45 11.32 -4.36 0.44
N LEU A 46 10.10 -4.36 -0.10
CA LEU A 46 9.60 -3.26 -0.92
C LEU A 46 9.40 -1.97 -0.12
N ILE A 47 8.84 -2.07 1.09
CA ILE A 47 8.63 -0.90 1.96
C ILE A 47 9.98 -0.33 2.45
N GLU A 48 10.95 -1.20 2.72
CA GLU A 48 12.31 -0.82 3.13
C GLU A 48 13.08 -0.09 2.02
N LEU A 49 12.72 -0.25 0.74
CA LEU A 49 13.28 0.54 -0.35
C LEU A 49 12.88 2.03 -0.31
N GLY A 50 11.83 2.38 0.43
CA GLY A 50 11.28 3.74 0.45
C GLY A 50 10.33 4.03 -0.72
N ASN A 51 10.08 5.33 -0.98
CA ASN A 51 9.22 5.74 -2.08
C ASN A 51 9.78 5.30 -3.43
N ILE A 52 8.89 4.91 -4.35
CA ILE A 52 9.28 4.40 -5.66
C ILE A 52 8.75 5.24 -6.82
N SER A 53 9.56 5.32 -7.86
CA SER A 53 9.14 5.84 -9.16
C SER A 53 8.19 4.86 -9.83
N SER A 54 8.65 3.62 -10.03
CA SER A 54 7.89 2.57 -10.71
C SER A 54 8.11 1.22 -10.04
N LEU A 55 7.04 0.42 -9.99
CA LEU A 55 7.08 -0.93 -9.45
C LEU A 55 7.53 -1.92 -10.52
N GLY A 56 8.62 -2.66 -10.26
CA GLY A 56 9.09 -3.74 -11.09
C GLY A 56 8.37 -5.07 -10.82
N ASN A 57 8.78 -6.14 -11.52
CA ASN A 57 8.30 -7.50 -11.23
C ASN A 57 8.91 -8.09 -9.94
N GLY A 58 9.98 -7.47 -9.45
CA GLY A 58 10.61 -7.76 -8.17
C GLY A 58 11.46 -6.58 -7.72
N ILE A 59 12.04 -6.72 -6.52
CA ILE A 59 12.84 -5.67 -5.86
C ILE A 59 13.95 -5.09 -6.75
N LYS A 60 14.65 -5.94 -7.51
CA LYS A 60 15.75 -5.53 -8.38
C LYS A 60 15.33 -4.65 -9.57
N ASP A 61 14.07 -4.78 -10.00
CA ASP A 61 13.53 -4.06 -11.15
C ASP A 61 12.71 -2.83 -10.71
N THR A 62 12.60 -2.60 -9.40
CA THR A 62 11.88 -1.47 -8.82
C THR A 62 12.82 -0.27 -8.73
N VAL A 63 12.35 0.88 -9.18
CA VAL A 63 13.12 2.13 -9.15
C VAL A 63 12.68 2.94 -7.94
N SER A 64 13.53 3.08 -6.93
CA SER A 64 13.27 3.87 -5.71
C SER A 64 13.86 5.28 -5.77
N TYR A 65 13.37 6.13 -4.87
CA TYR A 65 13.95 7.40 -4.47
C TYR A 65 14.56 7.24 -3.08
N GLU A 66 15.57 8.05 -2.74
CA GLU A 66 16.12 8.14 -1.37
C GLU A 66 15.17 8.91 -0.44
N GLU A 67 13.92 8.47 -0.35
CA GLU A 67 12.90 9.02 0.54
C GLU A 67 12.26 7.89 1.35
N ASP A 68 12.20 8.09 2.65
CA ASP A 68 11.57 7.15 3.57
C ASP A 68 10.07 6.97 3.26
N GLY A 69 9.57 5.77 3.56
CA GLY A 69 8.15 5.48 3.50
C GLY A 69 7.34 6.19 4.60
N TYR A 70 6.06 5.86 4.65
CA TYR A 70 5.08 6.46 5.55
C TYR A 70 4.57 5.45 6.57
N VAL A 71 4.24 5.94 7.76
CA VAL A 71 3.56 5.18 8.81
C VAL A 71 2.32 5.94 9.23
N PHE A 72 1.16 5.29 9.13
CA PHE A 72 -0.13 5.83 9.54
C PHE A 72 -0.71 5.03 10.70
N SER A 73 -1.16 5.71 11.74
CA SER A 73 -1.83 5.06 12.88
C SER A 73 -3.34 4.96 12.68
N HIS A 74 -3.90 5.88 11.88
CA HIS A 74 -5.34 5.97 11.65
C HIS A 74 -5.68 6.12 10.17
N ILE A 75 -6.81 5.55 9.74
CA ILE A 75 -7.30 5.66 8.35
C ILE A 75 -7.49 7.13 7.95
N ARG A 76 -7.83 8.00 8.90
CA ARG A 76 -7.96 9.44 8.68
C ARG A 76 -6.66 10.07 8.16
N GLU A 77 -5.50 9.61 8.61
CA GLU A 77 -4.21 10.12 8.12
C GLU A 77 -3.96 9.71 6.67
N ILE A 78 -4.49 8.56 6.24
CA ILE A 78 -4.48 8.12 4.84
C ILE A 78 -5.45 8.97 4.00
N GLU A 79 -6.62 9.31 4.55
CA GLU A 79 -7.60 10.21 3.89
C GLU A 79 -7.04 11.62 3.67
N GLU A 80 -6.24 12.11 4.62
CA GLU A 80 -5.64 13.44 4.62
C GLU A 80 -4.24 13.46 3.98
N PHE A 81 -3.79 12.33 3.43
CA PHE A 81 -2.45 12.19 2.85
C PHE A 81 -2.27 13.12 1.63
N THR A 82 -1.33 14.05 1.75
CA THR A 82 -1.09 15.13 0.78
C THR A 82 -0.49 14.65 -0.55
N GLY A 83 -0.03 13.40 -0.62
CA GLY A 83 0.48 12.79 -1.85
C GLY A 83 -0.56 12.61 -2.95
N ASN A 84 -1.86 12.79 -2.64
CA ASN A 84 -3.00 12.70 -3.56
C ASN A 84 -2.93 11.45 -4.48
N PRO A 85 -2.89 10.23 -3.91
CA PRO A 85 -2.83 9.02 -4.70
C PRO A 85 -4.16 8.80 -5.44
N ASP A 86 -4.07 8.41 -6.71
CA ASP A 86 -5.24 7.98 -7.51
C ASP A 86 -5.77 6.63 -7.00
N TYR A 87 -4.87 5.78 -6.49
CA TYR A 87 -5.18 4.46 -5.94
C TYR A 87 -4.47 4.21 -4.62
N VAL A 88 -5.14 3.55 -3.69
CA VAL A 88 -4.57 3.07 -2.44
C VAL A 88 -4.72 1.56 -2.39
N TYR A 89 -3.58 0.86 -2.31
CA TYR A 89 -3.49 -0.57 -2.12
C TYR A 89 -3.16 -0.86 -0.66
N VAL A 90 -3.86 -1.80 -0.04
CA VAL A 90 -3.63 -2.20 1.35
C VAL A 90 -3.59 -3.71 1.46
N ARG A 91 -2.49 -4.24 2.01
CA ARG A 91 -2.36 -5.65 2.37
C ARG A 91 -2.79 -5.86 3.83
N PHE A 92 -3.87 -6.62 4.01
CA PHE A 92 -4.28 -7.17 5.31
C PHE A 92 -3.78 -8.62 5.45
N LEU A 93 -4.26 -9.39 6.43
CA LEU A 93 -3.92 -10.81 6.54
C LEU A 93 -4.50 -11.65 5.40
N ASP A 94 -5.76 -11.41 5.05
CA ASP A 94 -6.53 -12.23 4.13
C ASP A 94 -6.32 -11.89 2.65
N GLY A 95 -5.85 -10.69 2.33
CA GLY A 95 -5.51 -10.35 0.95
C GLY A 95 -5.11 -8.91 0.72
N TRP A 96 -4.91 -8.62 -0.57
CA TRP A 96 -4.81 -7.26 -1.09
C TRP A 96 -6.19 -6.67 -1.30
N TYR A 97 -6.34 -5.41 -0.91
CA TYR A 97 -7.51 -4.59 -1.18
C TYR A 97 -7.03 -3.32 -1.88
N PHE A 98 -7.88 -2.74 -2.73
CA PHE A 98 -7.58 -1.47 -3.38
C PHE A 98 -8.81 -0.56 -3.38
N THR A 99 -8.57 0.74 -3.46
CA THR A 99 -9.61 1.75 -3.64
C THR A 99 -9.04 2.97 -4.35
N ASN A 100 -9.86 3.65 -5.15
CA ASN A 100 -9.57 4.99 -5.67
C ASN A 100 -10.26 6.09 -4.84
N ASN A 101 -10.91 5.72 -3.73
CA ASN A 101 -11.61 6.64 -2.86
C ASN A 101 -11.64 6.11 -1.42
N VAL A 102 -10.62 6.48 -0.64
CA VAL A 102 -10.48 6.05 0.76
C VAL A 102 -11.69 6.46 1.59
N ARG A 103 -12.19 7.69 1.41
CA ARG A 103 -13.33 8.23 2.15
C ARG A 103 -14.61 7.41 1.96
N LYS A 104 -14.88 6.95 0.74
CA LYS A 104 -16.02 6.05 0.45
C LYS A 104 -15.85 4.66 1.08
N CYS A 105 -14.61 4.19 1.20
CA CYS A 105 -14.29 2.85 1.71
C CYS A 105 -13.92 2.82 3.20
N ARG A 106 -13.98 3.95 3.91
CA ARG A 106 -13.53 4.08 5.30
C ARG A 106 -14.12 3.03 6.24
N SER A 107 -15.44 2.86 6.21
CA SER A 107 -16.12 1.89 7.09
C SER A 107 -15.71 0.44 6.80
N THR A 108 -15.38 0.11 5.56
CA THR A 108 -14.84 -1.20 5.18
C THR A 108 -13.41 -1.37 5.71
N LEU A 109 -12.55 -0.36 5.54
CA LEU A 109 -11.18 -0.39 6.08
C LEU A 109 -11.18 -0.52 7.61
N GLU A 110 -12.07 0.19 8.32
CA GLU A 110 -12.23 0.07 9.77
C GLU A 110 -12.69 -1.32 10.23
N LYS A 111 -13.52 -2.00 9.43
CA LYS A 111 -13.90 -3.39 9.72
C LYS A 111 -12.72 -4.36 9.52
N LEU A 112 -11.95 -4.17 8.46
CA LEU A 112 -10.79 -5.01 8.14
C LEU A 112 -9.66 -4.86 9.17
N THR A 113 -9.40 -3.65 9.66
CA THR A 113 -8.41 -3.41 10.73
C THR A 113 -8.82 -4.12 12.02
N LYS A 114 -10.07 -3.96 12.45
CA LYS A 114 -10.62 -4.63 13.65
C LYS A 114 -10.56 -6.15 13.54
N LYS A 115 -10.93 -6.71 12.38
CA LYS A 115 -10.83 -8.14 12.09
C LYS A 115 -9.37 -8.62 12.22
N THR A 116 -8.44 -7.92 11.57
CA THR A 116 -7.01 -8.26 11.56
C THR A 116 -6.37 -8.21 12.95
N ILE A 117 -6.77 -7.24 13.78
CA ILE A 117 -6.31 -7.16 15.18
C ILE A 117 -6.83 -8.35 15.98
N LYS A 118 -8.12 -8.68 15.86
CA LYS A 118 -8.76 -9.78 16.59
C LYS A 118 -8.13 -11.15 16.24
N GLU A 119 -7.75 -11.37 14.98
CA GLU A 119 -7.14 -12.63 14.53
C GLU A 119 -5.67 -12.82 14.98
N ARG A 120 -5.02 -11.76 15.48
CA ARG A 120 -3.63 -11.81 15.99
C ARG A 120 -3.52 -11.73 17.52
N MET A 121 -4.65 -11.62 18.23
CA MET A 121 -4.74 -11.74 19.70
C MET A 121 -5.00 -13.18 20.10
#